data_AF-A0A9D8GW65-F1
#
_entry.id   AF-A0A9D8GW65-F1
#
_cell.length_a   1.000
_cell.length_b   1.000
_cell.length_c   1.000
_cell.angle_alpha   90.00
_cell.angle_beta   90.00
_cell.angle_gamma   90.00
#
_symmetry.space_group_name_H-M   'P 1'
#
loop_
_entity.id
_entity.type
_entity.pdbx_description
1 polymer ?
#
loop_
_entity_poly.entity_id
_entity_poly.type
_entity_poly.pdbx_seq_one_letter_code
_entity_poly.pdbx_strand_id
1 'polypeptide(L)' 'GSATVIGDLVWFSTIARRPRDGRTFALDARTGERVFTFPDGRYTPATGVDGMLLLTGVRTVYGMKPTG' A
#
# COMPACT_ATOMS: atom_id res chain seq x y z
N GLY A 1 -1.04 -6.22 7.38
CA GLY A 1 0.37 -6.05 7.02
C GLY A 1 0.93 -4.92 7.84
N SER A 2 2.24 -4.94 8.12
CA SER A 2 2.87 -3.85 8.87
C SER A 2 2.81 -2.56 8.06
N ALA A 3 2.62 -1.44 8.75
CA ALA A 3 2.53 -0.12 8.12
C ALA A 3 3.92 0.45 7.80
N THR A 4 4.00 1.33 6.82
CA THR A 4 5.23 2.06 6.44
C THR A 4 4.87 3.49 6.08
N VAL A 5 5.66 4.45 6.57
CA VAL A 5 5.55 5.86 6.17
C VAL A 5 6.47 6.11 4.98
N ILE A 6 5.92 6.59 3.86
CA ILE A 6 6.67 6.97 2.66
C ILE A 6 6.15 8.33 2.20
N GLY A 7 7.01 9.35 2.25
CA GLY A 7 6.58 10.74 2.15
C GLY A 7 5.66 11.11 3.31
N ASP A 8 4.56 11.81 3.03
CA ASP A 8 3.53 12.17 4.00
C ASP A 8 2.43 11.10 4.17
N LEU A 9 2.62 9.90 3.60
CA LEU A 9 1.58 8.86 3.58
C LEU A 9 1.96 7.61 4.39
N VAL A 10 0.99 7.10 5.15
CA VAL A 10 1.05 5.80 5.82
C VAL A 10 0.45 4.73 4.91
N TRP A 11 1.28 3.79 4.47
CA TRP A 11 0.90 2.67 3.63
C TRP A 11 0.73 1.40 4.45
N PHE A 12 -0.38 0.69 4.26
CA PHE A 12 -0.56 -0.65 4.83
C PHE A 12 -1.56 -1.48 4.02
N SER A 13 -1.43 -2.80 4.14
CA SER A 13 -2.34 -3.77 3.52
C SER A 13 -3.13 -4.54 4.56
N THR A 14 -4.41 -4.77 4.32
CA THR A 14 -5.21 -5.68 5.14
C THR A 14 -4.89 -7.14 4.80
N ILE A 15 -5.07 -8.02 5.79
CA ILE A 15 -5.00 -9.46 5.60
C ILE A 15 -6.45 -9.95 5.52
N ALA A 16 -6.83 -10.57 4.41
CA ALA A 16 -8.13 -11.21 4.23
C ALA A 16 -7.98 -12.71 3.99
N ARG A 17 -9.06 -13.50 3.87
CA ARG A 17 -8.98 -14.94 3.47
C ARG A 17 -8.81 -15.12 1.97
N ARG A 18 -9.57 -14.38 1.16
CA ARG A 18 -9.41 -14.32 -0.30
C ARG A 18 -8.58 -13.08 -0.65
N PRO A 19 -7.58 -13.15 -1.56
CA PRO A 19 -6.76 -11.99 -1.92
C PRO A 19 -7.59 -10.77 -2.33
N ARG A 20 -8.61 -10.98 -3.18
CA ARG A 20 -9.54 -9.94 -3.67
C ARG A 20 -10.38 -9.25 -2.59
N ASP A 21 -10.45 -9.81 -1.37
CA ASP A 21 -11.14 -9.20 -0.23
C ASP A 21 -10.18 -8.27 0.54
N GLY A 22 -8.86 -8.39 0.31
CA GLY A 22 -7.84 -7.51 0.86
C GLY A 22 -7.80 -6.16 0.16
N ARG A 23 -7.26 -5.16 0.84
CA ARG A 23 -7.08 -3.80 0.33
C ARG A 23 -5.73 -3.26 0.79
N THR A 24 -5.17 -2.37 0.01
CA THR A 24 -4.03 -1.55 0.39
C THR A 24 -4.48 -0.11 0.47
N PHE A 25 -4.09 0.56 1.55
CA PHE A 25 -4.48 1.92 1.84
C PHE A 25 -3.25 2.82 1.90
N ALA A 26 -3.46 4.08 1.53
CA ALA A 26 -2.59 5.19 1.91
C ALA A 26 -3.41 6.20 2.70
N LEU A 27 -2.94 6.55 3.88
CA LEU A 27 -3.52 7.59 4.72
C LEU A 27 -2.58 8.79 4.79
N ASP A 28 -3.11 10.00 4.89
CA ASP A 28 -2.33 11.16 5.33
C ASP A 28 -1.78 10.88 6.74
N ALA A 29 -0.47 11.07 6.92
CA ALA A 29 0.21 10.72 8.16
C ALA A 29 -0.11 11.67 9.33
N ARG A 30 -0.59 12.89 9.05
CA ARG A 30 -0.94 13.89 10.06
C ARG A 30 -2.39 13.74 10.51
N THR A 31 -3.30 13.51 9.58
CA THR A 31 -4.76 13.49 9.85
C THR A 31 -5.32 12.08 9.96
N GLY A 32 -4.66 11.08 9.39
CA GLY A 32 -5.17 9.72 9.24
C GLY A 32 -6.24 9.58 8.15
N GLU A 33 -6.52 10.64 7.39
CA GLU A 33 -7.51 10.60 6.32
C GLU A 33 -7.04 9.69 5.17
N ARG A 34 -7.95 8.88 4.64
CA ARG A 34 -7.64 7.99 3.51
C ARG A 34 -7.56 8.79 2.22
N VAL A 35 -6.36 8.86 1.64
CA VAL A 35 -6.11 9.53 0.36
C VAL A 35 -6.14 8.58 -0.83
N PHE A 36 -5.88 7.28 -0.61
CA PHE A 36 -5.83 6.28 -1.68
C PHE A 36 -6.26 4.88 -1.21
N THR A 37 -6.77 4.08 -2.16
CA THR A 37 -7.03 2.65 -1.96
C THR A 37 -6.72 1.87 -3.23
N PHE A 38 -6.16 0.68 -3.06
CA PHE A 38 -5.92 -0.29 -4.12
C PHE A 38 -6.69 -1.59 -3.85
N PRO A 39 -7.38 -2.18 -4.84
CA PRO A 39 -8.32 -3.28 -4.64
C PRO A 39 -7.65 -4.66 -4.47
N ASP A 40 -6.47 -4.71 -3.85
CA ASP A 40 -5.79 -5.93 -3.45
C ASP A 40 -4.99 -5.70 -2.16
N GLY A 41 -4.67 -6.76 -1.44
CA GLY A 41 -3.97 -6.68 -0.15
C GLY A 41 -3.02 -7.83 0.09
N ARG A 42 -2.80 -8.17 1.37
CA ARG A 42 -1.82 -9.19 1.79
C ARG A 42 -0.39 -8.93 1.30
N TYR A 43 0.01 -7.67 1.25
CA TYR A 43 1.39 -7.29 0.99
C TYR A 43 2.18 -7.13 2.28
N THR A 44 3.49 -7.35 2.17
CA THR A 44 4.48 -6.94 3.17
C THR A 44 4.54 -5.41 3.24
N PRO A 45 5.29 -4.82 4.20
CA PRO A 45 5.57 -3.38 4.21
C PRO A 45 5.92 -2.84 2.81
N ALA A 46 5.29 -1.74 2.42
CA ALA A 46 5.52 -1.13 1.12
C ALA A 46 6.95 -0.56 1.04
N THR A 47 7.53 -0.54 -0.15
CA THR A 47 8.88 0.02 -0.38
C THR A 47 8.81 1.13 -1.41
N GLY A 48 9.38 2.29 -1.09
CA GLY A 48 9.61 3.36 -2.06
C GLY A 48 10.97 3.17 -2.74
N VAL A 49 11.02 3.25 -4.07
CA VAL A 49 12.27 3.20 -4.86
C VAL A 49 12.12 4.04 -6.11
N ASP A 50 13.03 5.00 -6.31
CA ASP A 50 13.13 5.82 -7.52
C ASP A 50 11.78 6.33 -8.08
N GLY A 51 11.00 7.02 -7.25
CA GLY A 51 9.69 7.56 -7.63
C GLY A 51 8.58 6.51 -7.83
N MET A 52 8.79 5.26 -7.41
CA MET A 52 7.85 4.16 -7.49
C MET A 52 7.54 3.59 -6.11
N LEU A 53 6.32 3.10 -5.91
CA LEU A 53 5.94 2.25 -4.79
C LEU A 53 5.92 0.78 -5.23
N LEU A 54 6.58 -0.08 -4.47
CA LEU A 54 6.51 -1.53 -4.61
C LEU A 54 5.63 -2.14 -3.53
N LEU A 55 4.69 -2.99 -3.96
CA LEU A 55 3.89 -3.84 -3.08
C LEU A 55 4.25 -5.31 -3.35
N THR A 56 4.90 -5.95 -2.38
CA THR A 56 5.39 -7.32 -2.51
C THR A 56 4.43 -8.29 -1.84
N GLY A 57 3.80 -9.13 -2.66
CA GLY A 57 2.77 -10.08 -2.21
C GLY A 57 3.19 -11.50 -2.46
N VAL A 58 2.34 -12.45 -2.05
CA VAL A 58 2.65 -13.89 -2.17
C VAL A 58 2.82 -14.34 -3.63
N ARG A 59 2.09 -13.72 -4.57
CA ARG A 59 2.03 -14.16 -5.98
C ARG A 59 2.39 -13.07 -6.98
N THR A 60 2.34 -11.81 -6.56
CA THR A 60 2.44 -10.66 -7.44
C THR A 60 3.24 -9.58 -6.75
N VAL A 61 4.10 -8.91 -7.52
CA VAL A 61 4.72 -7.65 -7.13
C VAL A 61 4.10 -6.56 -8.00
N TYR A 62 3.52 -5.54 -7.37
CA TYR A 62 3.01 -4.36 -8.08
C TYR A 62 4.04 -3.23 -8.00
N GLY A 63 4.24 -2.55 -9.12
CA GLY A 63 4.93 -1.27 -9.18
C GLY A 63 3.93 -0.16 -9.51
N MET A 64 3.90 0.89 -8.68
CA MET A 64 2.98 2.01 -8.85
C MET A 64 3.77 3.32 -8.95
N LYS A 65 3.41 4.17 -9.91
CA LYS A 65 3.96 5.53 -10.02
C LYS A 65 2.88 6.55 -9.66
N PRO A 66 3.26 7.68 -9.02
CA PRO A 66 2.36 8.80 -8.86
C PRO A 66 1.87 9.29 -10.22
N THR A 67 0.57 9.49 -10.36
CA THR A 67 -0.01 10.29 -11.43
C THR A 67 -0.10 11.71 -10.87
N GLY A 68 0.72 12.62 -11.42
CA GLY A 68 0.75 14.02 -11.00
C GLY A 68 -0.57 14.75 -11.24
#